data_AF-A0A7C5GYS1-F1
#
_entry.id   AF-A0A7C5GYS1-F1
#
_cell.length_a   1.000
_cell.length_b   1.000
_cell.length_c   1.000
_cell.angle_alpha   90.00
_cell.angle_beta   90.00
_cell.angle_gamma   90.00
#
_symmetry.space_group_name_H-M   'P 1'
#
loop_
_entity.id
_entity.type
_entity.pdbx_description
1 polymer ?
#
loop_
_entity_poly.entity_id
_entity_poly.type
_entity_poly.pdbx_seq_one_letter_code
_entity_poly.pdbx_strand_id
1 'polypeptide(L)'
;MSRNTIGYFSFILLVSLATIGVREARGFSLIGPFAEWQTSELNYNVGVGVHYVMDPIVLDVGGPQNLGEEYRWNFKTIFIGFDPSFVNYFGAKGTQAVWEAIQILNSLPPVSKMSTNLTEFPLNTRLVNYRASALRLLDIRSYALAAILNALGLASPERYTFTLRARTVNQNETNYTVIMRNFDPVTWEPSKYVNGVLYTYVIEELPDPWPSGSADAIEIAVDPLEDTYTSVVGGVDGFWRGRFRYGEFVTGLTRDDAGGLRYIYSPSNLNIETAPTNAMLGYISPWTPVYPGGQTNTNAIVNIALRPGVDKIEFKVAEYDKTYGYFITVTNTYEDVYYTNNTKYTQGIARILLQPDIIIAAGDLGLSDGYPILFQRSILFQNNTQLYSYLPPGVNGPGQIVPPVTIVFSKLGPYYMNTAPYWDEATVSAVGPLWGYFDASTNEPVVFPNGISLRDLERRVLGQ
;
A
#
# COMPACT_ATOMS: atom_id res chain seq x y z
N MET A 1 66.43 27.85 -43.00
CA MET A 1 66.14 26.65 -43.81
C MET A 1 66.44 25.44 -42.95
N SER A 2 65.58 24.48 -42.62
CA SER A 2 64.16 24.24 -42.91
C SER A 2 63.66 23.17 -41.92
N ARG A 3 62.42 23.34 -41.44
CA ARG A 3 61.34 22.35 -41.27
C ARG A 3 61.51 21.08 -40.39
N ASN A 4 60.47 20.95 -39.52
CA ASN A 4 59.65 19.75 -39.21
C ASN A 4 60.14 18.80 -38.09
N THR A 5 59.35 18.19 -37.18
CA THR A 5 57.97 18.29 -36.62
C THR A 5 57.92 17.25 -35.45
N ILE A 6 56.91 17.33 -34.56
CA ILE A 6 56.39 16.30 -33.60
C ILE A 6 57.16 16.25 -32.26
N GLY A 7 56.61 16.29 -31.04
CA GLY A 7 55.29 16.21 -30.39
C GLY A 7 55.62 16.09 -28.86
N TYR A 8 54.79 16.24 -27.83
CA TYR A 8 53.36 16.10 -27.63
C TYR A 8 52.94 16.89 -26.37
N PHE A 9 51.66 17.29 -26.41
CA PHE A 9 50.77 17.86 -25.40
C PHE A 9 51.01 17.53 -23.92
N SER A 10 50.98 18.59 -23.12
CA SER A 10 50.81 18.57 -21.67
C SER A 10 49.39 18.09 -21.33
N PHE A 11 49.27 16.97 -20.61
CA PHE A 11 48.01 16.42 -20.13
C PHE A 11 47.50 17.30 -18.97
N ILE A 12 46.52 18.16 -19.22
CA ILE A 12 45.67 18.70 -18.16
C ILE A 12 44.77 17.56 -17.72
N LEU A 13 45.10 16.97 -16.57
CA LEU A 13 44.23 16.04 -15.87
C LEU A 13 43.06 16.84 -15.27
N LEU A 14 42.02 17.05 -16.08
CA LEU A 14 40.67 17.35 -15.59
C LEU A 14 40.17 16.10 -14.88
N VAL A 15 40.57 15.92 -13.62
CA VAL A 15 39.83 15.05 -12.70
C VAL A 15 38.53 15.78 -12.45
N SER A 16 37.52 15.40 -13.22
CA SER A 16 36.14 15.50 -12.80
C SER A 16 36.09 15.07 -11.34
N LEU A 17 35.77 16.01 -10.44
CA LEU A 17 35.05 15.65 -9.25
C LEU A 17 33.82 14.90 -9.76
N ALA A 18 33.89 13.57 -9.75
CA ALA A 18 32.70 12.80 -9.48
C ALA A 18 32.20 13.39 -8.16
N THR A 19 31.20 14.27 -8.27
CA THR A 19 30.23 14.37 -7.22
C THR A 19 29.85 12.93 -6.95
N ILE A 20 30.34 12.39 -5.83
CA ILE A 20 29.66 11.31 -5.15
C ILE A 20 28.32 11.95 -4.82
N GLY A 21 27.41 11.92 -5.81
CA GLY A 21 26.04 12.33 -5.63
C GLY A 21 25.58 11.45 -4.51
N VAL A 22 25.30 12.06 -3.36
CA VAL A 22 24.49 11.43 -2.34
C VAL A 22 23.31 10.84 -3.10
N ARG A 23 23.16 9.51 -3.09
CA ARG A 23 22.01 8.84 -3.69
C ARG A 23 20.79 9.31 -2.89
N GLU A 24 20.26 10.46 -3.25
CA GLU A 24 19.05 10.97 -2.65
C GLU A 24 17.93 10.10 -3.21
N ALA A 25 17.55 9.10 -2.42
CA ALA A 25 16.42 8.20 -2.65
C ALA A 25 15.14 9.00 -2.83
N ARG A 26 14.41 8.74 -3.91
CA ARG A 26 13.31 9.58 -4.36
C ARG A 26 12.28 8.75 -5.11
N GLY A 27 11.22 8.28 -4.47
CA GLY A 27 10.11 7.69 -5.22
C GLY A 27 8.97 7.08 -4.41
N PHE A 28 7.84 7.77 -4.29
CA PHE A 28 6.58 7.18 -3.83
C PHE A 28 5.50 7.21 -4.92
N SER A 29 4.57 6.28 -4.88
CA SER A 29 3.37 6.28 -5.71
C SER A 29 2.10 6.39 -4.87
N LEU A 30 1.07 7.01 -5.45
CA LEU A 30 -0.24 7.22 -4.82
C LEU A 30 -1.24 6.21 -5.35
N ILE A 31 -2.13 5.68 -4.51
CA ILE A 31 -3.25 4.82 -4.95
C ILE A 31 -4.58 5.57 -4.88
N GLY A 32 -5.48 5.22 -5.80
CA GLY A 32 -6.86 5.71 -5.87
C GLY A 32 -7.70 4.82 -6.80
N PRO A 33 -8.91 5.22 -7.18
CA PRO A 33 -9.74 4.43 -8.10
C PRO A 33 -9.05 4.32 -9.45
N PHE A 34 -9.37 3.27 -10.23
CA PHE A 34 -8.88 3.18 -11.59
C PHE A 34 -9.44 4.33 -12.43
N ALA A 35 -8.57 5.06 -13.11
CA ALA A 35 -8.97 5.95 -14.18
C ALA A 35 -9.54 5.13 -15.35
N GLU A 36 -10.39 5.73 -16.20
CA GLU A 36 -11.04 5.05 -17.33
C GLU A 36 -10.06 4.27 -18.23
N TRP A 37 -8.85 4.79 -18.38
CA TRP A 37 -7.82 4.20 -19.23
C TRP A 37 -6.98 3.14 -18.52
N GLN A 38 -7.06 2.99 -17.20
CA GLN A 38 -6.33 2.00 -16.43
C GLN A 38 -7.05 0.64 -16.53
N THR A 39 -6.92 0.01 -17.69
CA THR A 39 -7.55 -1.27 -18.02
C THR A 39 -6.60 -2.45 -17.82
N SER A 40 -7.14 -3.67 -17.79
CA SER A 40 -6.37 -4.92 -17.72
C SER A 40 -5.42 -5.12 -18.90
N GLU A 41 -5.74 -4.59 -20.08
CA GLU A 41 -4.86 -4.62 -21.26
C GLU A 41 -3.56 -3.81 -21.05
N LEU A 42 -3.56 -2.86 -20.12
CA LEU A 42 -2.40 -2.05 -19.77
C LEU A 42 -1.80 -2.44 -18.41
N ASN A 43 -2.12 -3.64 -17.93
CA ASN A 43 -1.66 -4.21 -16.66
C ASN A 43 -2.17 -3.50 -15.38
N TYR A 44 -3.38 -2.92 -15.44
CA TYR A 44 -4.10 -2.40 -14.27
C TYR A 44 -5.35 -3.20 -13.99
N ASN A 45 -5.82 -3.17 -12.74
CA ASN A 45 -7.02 -3.93 -12.36
C ASN A 45 -6.85 -5.42 -12.66
N VAL A 46 -5.63 -5.91 -12.47
CA VAL A 46 -5.22 -7.27 -12.78
C VAL A 46 -5.38 -8.13 -11.52
N GLY A 47 -6.63 -8.41 -11.19
CA GLY A 47 -6.98 -9.29 -10.08
C GLY A 47 -7.44 -10.69 -10.51
N VAL A 48 -7.88 -10.84 -11.77
CA VAL A 48 -8.61 -12.04 -12.19
C VAL A 48 -7.94 -12.66 -13.40
N GLY A 49 -7.48 -13.90 -13.23
CA GLY A 49 -7.21 -14.82 -14.32
C GLY A 49 -5.84 -14.75 -14.97
N VAL A 50 -4.80 -14.38 -14.21
CA VAL A 50 -3.49 -14.16 -14.82
C VAL A 50 -2.34 -14.36 -13.85
N HIS A 51 -1.87 -15.61 -13.70
CA HIS A 51 -0.76 -15.92 -12.79
C HIS A 51 0.18 -17.01 -13.31
N TYR A 52 1.48 -16.79 -13.03
CA TYR A 52 2.48 -17.85 -12.94
C TYR A 52 2.41 -18.51 -11.55
N VAL A 53 2.73 -19.81 -11.51
CA VAL A 53 2.57 -20.77 -10.39
C VAL A 53 3.28 -20.37 -9.07
N MET A 54 3.98 -19.23 -8.99
CA MET A 54 5.00 -18.95 -7.97
C MET A 54 4.75 -17.68 -7.12
N ASP A 55 3.68 -16.92 -7.35
CA ASP A 55 3.40 -15.68 -6.60
C ASP A 55 2.02 -15.75 -5.91
N PRO A 56 1.90 -15.47 -4.59
CA PRO A 56 0.61 -15.35 -3.93
C PRO A 56 -0.31 -14.36 -4.63
N ILE A 57 -1.52 -14.78 -5.02
CA ILE A 57 -2.49 -13.89 -5.67
C ILE A 57 -2.95 -12.82 -4.69
N VAL A 58 -2.71 -11.56 -5.08
CA VAL A 58 -3.24 -10.35 -4.47
C VAL A 58 -3.98 -9.55 -5.54
N LEU A 59 -5.21 -9.13 -5.24
CA LEU A 59 -6.05 -8.34 -6.15
C LEU A 59 -5.70 -6.86 -6.06
N ASP A 60 -5.61 -6.19 -7.21
CA ASP A 60 -5.53 -4.73 -7.24
C ASP A 60 -6.82 -4.14 -6.66
N VAL A 61 -6.66 -3.11 -5.83
CA VAL A 61 -7.79 -2.37 -5.24
C VAL A 61 -7.95 -0.97 -5.83
N GLY A 62 -7.00 -0.55 -6.65
CA GLY A 62 -6.94 0.78 -7.23
C GLY A 62 -5.76 0.90 -8.19
N GLY A 63 -5.68 2.05 -8.86
CA GLY A 63 -4.61 2.38 -9.79
C GLY A 63 -3.75 3.54 -9.29
N PRO A 64 -2.57 3.75 -9.90
CA PRO A 64 -1.68 4.82 -9.50
C PRO A 64 -2.24 6.20 -9.87
N GLN A 65 -2.10 7.17 -8.97
CA GLN A 65 -2.60 8.54 -9.14
C GLN A 65 -1.50 9.54 -9.48
N ASN A 66 -1.87 10.69 -10.04
CA ASN A 66 -0.94 11.80 -10.20
C ASN A 66 -0.84 12.61 -8.90
N LEU A 67 0.14 13.50 -8.81
CA LEU A 67 0.20 14.46 -7.70
C LEU A 67 -1.02 15.39 -7.71
N GLY A 68 -1.57 15.66 -6.53
CA GLY A 68 -2.82 16.38 -6.34
C GLY A 68 -4.07 15.53 -6.58
N GLU A 69 -3.92 14.24 -6.93
CA GLU A 69 -5.02 13.28 -7.10
C GLU A 69 -5.02 12.20 -6.00
N GLU A 70 -4.39 12.46 -4.86
CA GLU A 70 -4.29 11.50 -3.75
C GLU A 70 -5.62 11.21 -3.04
N TYR A 71 -5.67 10.06 -2.39
CA TYR A 71 -6.78 9.62 -1.55
C TYR A 71 -6.31 9.37 -0.13
N ARG A 72 -6.99 9.95 0.86
CA ARG A 72 -6.52 9.89 2.26
C ARG A 72 -7.64 9.85 3.30
N TRP A 73 -7.26 9.50 4.52
CA TRP A 73 -8.10 9.68 5.70
C TRP A 73 -7.97 11.13 6.18
N ASN A 74 -9.09 11.84 6.31
CA ASN A 74 -9.08 13.23 6.79
C ASN A 74 -9.34 13.38 8.29
N PHE A 75 -9.16 12.30 9.05
CA PHE A 75 -9.26 12.30 10.49
C PHE A 75 -8.09 11.53 11.10
N LYS A 76 -7.72 11.94 12.31
CA LYS A 76 -6.49 11.47 12.97
C LYS A 76 -6.59 10.03 13.49
N THR A 77 -7.70 9.67 14.13
CA THR A 77 -7.82 8.37 14.83
C THR A 77 -8.57 7.36 13.98
N ILE A 78 -7.88 6.28 13.60
CA ILE A 78 -8.42 5.14 12.85
C ILE A 78 -8.58 3.96 13.80
N PHE A 79 -9.78 3.38 13.85
CA PHE A 79 -10.06 2.20 14.67
C PHE A 79 -9.89 0.92 13.85
N ILE A 80 -9.00 0.04 14.30
CA ILE A 80 -8.75 -1.27 13.68
C ILE A 80 -9.39 -2.37 14.51
N GLY A 81 -10.15 -3.25 13.87
CA GLY A 81 -10.78 -4.39 14.53
C GLY A 81 -10.39 -5.73 13.94
N PHE A 82 -10.46 -6.78 14.76
CA PHE A 82 -10.25 -8.16 14.36
C PHE A 82 -11.59 -8.88 14.31
N ASP A 83 -11.95 -9.36 13.13
CA ASP A 83 -13.14 -10.18 12.95
C ASP A 83 -12.97 -11.55 13.65
N PRO A 84 -14.04 -12.16 14.22
CA PRO A 84 -13.96 -13.48 14.82
C PRO A 84 -13.34 -14.55 13.91
N SER A 85 -13.52 -14.45 12.59
CA SER A 85 -12.88 -15.36 11.64
C SER A 85 -11.34 -15.32 11.73
N PHE A 86 -10.76 -14.14 11.88
CA PHE A 86 -9.32 -13.96 12.02
C PHE A 86 -8.84 -14.48 13.38
N VAL A 87 -9.52 -14.10 14.46
CA VAL A 87 -9.16 -14.54 15.81
C VAL A 87 -9.24 -16.06 15.93
N ASN A 88 -10.25 -16.69 15.34
CA ASN A 88 -10.41 -18.14 15.39
C ASN A 88 -9.31 -18.89 14.62
N TYR A 89 -8.86 -18.35 13.48
CA TYR A 89 -7.85 -19.02 12.65
C TYR A 89 -6.41 -18.72 13.12
N PHE A 90 -6.11 -17.45 13.39
CA PHE A 90 -4.76 -17.00 13.72
C PHE A 90 -4.49 -16.87 15.22
N GLY A 91 -5.54 -16.84 16.05
CA GLY A 91 -5.42 -16.76 17.51
C GLY A 91 -4.71 -15.49 18.00
N ALA A 92 -4.34 -15.51 19.29
CA ALA A 92 -3.67 -14.39 19.94
C ALA A 92 -2.34 -14.01 19.28
N LYS A 93 -1.63 -14.96 18.68
CA LYS A 93 -0.35 -14.71 18.00
C LYS A 93 -0.52 -13.95 16.68
N GLY A 94 -1.55 -14.25 15.89
CA GLY A 94 -1.85 -13.44 14.71
C GLY A 94 -2.32 -12.03 15.07
N THR A 95 -3.17 -11.91 16.10
CA THR A 95 -3.59 -10.61 16.61
C THR A 95 -2.40 -9.78 17.10
N GLN A 96 -1.46 -10.40 17.82
CA GLN A 96 -0.21 -9.76 18.24
C GLN A 96 0.62 -9.31 17.03
N ALA A 97 0.79 -10.16 16.01
CA ALA A 97 1.57 -9.84 14.83
C ALA A 97 1.02 -8.60 14.09
N VAL A 98 -0.29 -8.52 13.89
CA VAL A 98 -0.92 -7.34 13.28
C VAL A 98 -0.83 -6.12 14.19
N TRP A 99 -0.95 -6.30 15.51
CA TRP A 99 -0.73 -5.20 16.46
C TRP A 99 0.68 -4.62 16.38
N GLU A 100 1.71 -5.45 16.20
CA GLU A 100 3.08 -4.99 16.01
C GLU A 100 3.25 -4.17 14.72
N ALA A 101 2.60 -4.57 13.62
CA ALA A 101 2.54 -3.75 12.41
C ALA A 101 1.92 -2.37 12.69
N ILE A 102 0.83 -2.33 13.47
CA ILE A 102 0.18 -1.09 13.88
C ILE A 102 1.09 -0.23 14.77
N GLN A 103 1.87 -0.86 15.65
CA GLN A 103 2.82 -0.15 16.51
C GLN A 103 3.95 0.52 15.72
N ILE A 104 4.42 -0.10 14.63
CA ILE A 104 5.37 0.54 13.71
C ILE A 104 4.80 1.88 13.22
N LEU A 105 3.54 1.90 12.76
CA LEU A 105 2.89 3.12 12.27
C LEU A 105 2.63 4.15 13.38
N ASN A 106 2.17 3.71 14.55
CA ASN A 106 1.92 4.60 15.69
C ASN A 106 3.19 5.25 16.25
N SER A 107 4.34 4.56 16.10
CA SER A 107 5.65 5.05 16.53
C SER A 107 6.19 6.17 15.65
N LEU A 108 5.62 6.39 14.46
CA LEU A 108 6.03 7.46 13.57
C LEU A 108 5.84 8.83 14.23
N PRO A 109 6.77 9.78 14.04
CA PRO A 109 6.54 11.16 14.42
C PRO A 109 5.41 11.76 13.56
N PRO A 110 4.78 12.87 13.98
CA PRO A 110 4.00 13.69 13.06
C PRO A 110 4.83 14.00 11.81
N VAL A 111 4.22 13.99 10.63
CA VAL A 111 4.95 14.13 9.36
C VAL A 111 5.61 15.51 9.25
N SER A 112 5.06 16.53 9.89
CA SER A 112 5.68 17.85 10.04
C SER A 112 6.98 17.88 10.84
N LYS A 113 7.29 16.80 11.56
CA LYS A 113 8.53 16.63 12.35
C LYS A 113 9.56 15.73 11.68
N MET A 114 9.23 15.11 10.55
CA MET A 114 10.19 14.33 9.77
C MET A 114 11.22 15.26 9.11
N SER A 115 12.46 14.80 8.98
CA SER A 115 13.52 15.60 8.34
C SER A 115 13.25 15.75 6.83
N THR A 116 13.69 16.86 6.23
CA THR A 116 13.49 17.12 4.79
C THR A 116 13.92 15.95 3.91
N ASN A 117 15.07 15.34 4.23
CA ASN A 117 15.68 14.26 3.46
C ASN A 117 15.32 12.85 3.98
N LEU A 118 14.49 12.75 5.04
CA LEU A 118 13.98 11.49 5.59
C LEU A 118 15.08 10.48 5.95
N THR A 119 16.25 10.98 6.38
CA THR A 119 17.43 10.14 6.67
C THR A 119 17.25 9.26 7.90
N GLU A 120 16.29 9.57 8.76
CA GLU A 120 15.87 8.73 9.88
C GLU A 120 15.19 7.42 9.43
N PHE A 121 14.77 7.34 8.16
CA PHE A 121 14.22 6.12 7.56
C PHE A 121 15.27 5.40 6.70
N PRO A 122 15.41 4.07 6.86
CA PRO A 122 16.31 3.26 6.04
C PRO A 122 15.78 3.12 4.61
N LEU A 123 16.68 2.79 3.68
CA LEU A 123 16.31 2.50 2.29
C LEU A 123 15.73 1.09 2.14
N ASN A 124 16.04 0.18 3.06
CA ASN A 124 15.56 -1.18 3.02
C ASN A 124 15.36 -1.69 4.45
N THR A 125 14.20 -2.27 4.73
CA THR A 125 13.84 -2.87 6.01
C THR A 125 13.56 -4.37 5.91
N ARG A 126 13.65 -4.94 4.69
CA ARG A 126 13.40 -6.34 4.40
C ARG A 126 14.55 -7.20 4.88
N LEU A 127 14.20 -8.29 5.56
CA LEU A 127 15.10 -9.33 6.03
C LEU A 127 14.50 -10.70 5.69
N VAL A 128 15.33 -11.74 5.78
CA VAL A 128 14.92 -13.13 5.49
C VAL A 128 15.16 -14.02 6.69
N ASN A 129 14.11 -14.72 7.13
CA ASN A 129 14.23 -15.85 8.04
C ASN A 129 14.33 -17.14 7.21
N TYR A 130 15.53 -17.72 7.12
CA TYR A 130 15.77 -18.87 6.25
C TYR A 130 15.02 -20.14 6.68
N ARG A 131 14.70 -20.31 7.97
CA ARG A 131 13.87 -21.44 8.44
C ARG A 131 12.43 -21.27 7.97
N ALA A 132 11.87 -20.07 8.11
CA ALA A 132 10.55 -19.74 7.58
C ALA A 132 10.50 -19.86 6.05
N SER A 133 11.58 -19.46 5.36
CA SER A 133 11.71 -19.59 3.91
C SER A 133 11.69 -21.06 3.45
N ALA A 134 12.47 -21.93 4.10
CA ALA A 134 12.47 -23.37 3.83
C ALA A 134 11.10 -24.02 4.06
N LEU A 135 10.31 -23.46 4.98
CA LEU A 135 8.96 -23.92 5.31
C LEU A 135 7.84 -23.19 4.55
N ARG A 136 8.18 -22.33 3.57
CA ARG A 136 7.23 -21.60 2.71
C ARG A 136 6.25 -20.72 3.49
N LEU A 137 6.72 -20.08 4.56
CA LEU A 137 5.90 -19.20 5.38
C LEU A 137 5.88 -17.76 4.83
N LEU A 138 4.70 -17.16 4.75
CA LEU A 138 4.49 -15.74 4.49
C LEU A 138 4.24 -15.00 5.81
N ASP A 139 4.93 -13.88 6.06
CA ASP A 139 4.81 -13.16 7.32
C ASP A 139 3.54 -12.30 7.38
N ILE A 140 2.63 -12.63 8.30
CA ILE A 140 1.35 -11.93 8.44
C ILE A 140 1.52 -10.48 8.89
N ARG A 141 2.55 -10.17 9.69
CA ARG A 141 2.84 -8.80 10.15
C ARG A 141 3.22 -7.91 8.97
N SER A 142 4.11 -8.39 8.11
CA SER A 142 4.59 -7.64 6.94
C SER A 142 3.47 -7.40 5.93
N TYR A 143 2.64 -8.41 5.65
CA TYR A 143 1.46 -8.24 4.81
C TYR A 143 0.46 -7.24 5.40
N ALA A 144 0.19 -7.30 6.71
CA ALA A 144 -0.69 -6.34 7.37
C ALA A 144 -0.14 -4.91 7.30
N LEU A 145 1.16 -4.71 7.56
CA LEU A 145 1.79 -3.39 7.49
C LEU A 145 1.67 -2.79 6.09
N ALA A 146 2.05 -3.54 5.06
CA ALA A 146 1.99 -3.11 3.67
C ALA A 146 0.55 -2.82 3.21
N ALA A 147 -0.40 -3.64 3.63
CA ALA A 147 -1.82 -3.43 3.33
C ALA A 147 -2.39 -2.19 4.01
N ILE A 148 -1.95 -1.87 5.22
CA ILE A 148 -2.34 -0.63 5.90
C ILE A 148 -1.71 0.58 5.19
N LEU A 149 -0.46 0.50 4.71
CA LEU A 149 0.13 1.57 3.88
C LEU A 149 -0.66 1.81 2.59
N ASN A 150 -1.12 0.74 1.94
CA ASN A 150 -2.01 0.82 0.78
C ASN A 150 -3.35 1.48 1.16
N ALA A 151 -3.91 1.10 2.31
CA ALA A 151 -5.08 1.73 2.91
C ALA A 151 -4.84 3.16 3.43
N LEU A 152 -3.60 3.65 3.46
CA LEU A 152 -3.27 5.04 3.80
C LEU A 152 -3.06 5.92 2.55
N GLY A 153 -3.18 5.35 1.35
CA GLY A 153 -3.11 6.09 0.08
C GLY A 153 -1.84 5.85 -0.74
N LEU A 154 -0.99 4.89 -0.37
CA LEU A 154 0.23 4.56 -1.12
C LEU A 154 0.02 3.40 -2.11
N ALA A 155 0.67 3.48 -3.26
CA ALA A 155 0.80 2.40 -4.22
C ALA A 155 2.27 1.95 -4.29
N SER A 156 2.53 0.79 -4.87
CA SER A 156 3.88 0.29 -5.13
C SER A 156 4.68 1.25 -6.03
N PRO A 157 5.70 1.96 -5.50
CA PRO A 157 6.53 2.82 -6.33
C PRO A 157 7.33 2.03 -7.35
N GLU A 158 7.71 0.78 -7.07
CA GLU A 158 8.44 -0.05 -8.03
C GLU A 158 7.60 -0.47 -9.22
N ARG A 159 6.31 -0.80 -9.03
CA ARG A 159 5.38 -1.19 -10.12
C ARG A 159 4.91 0.00 -10.95
N TYR A 160 4.97 1.19 -10.37
CA TYR A 160 4.44 2.40 -10.99
C TYR A 160 5.53 3.44 -11.23
N THR A 161 6.79 3.01 -11.22
CA THR A 161 7.89 3.83 -11.71
C THR A 161 7.71 4.05 -13.20
N PHE A 162 7.38 3.00 -13.96
CA PHE A 162 7.03 3.10 -15.38
C PHE A 162 5.77 2.30 -15.66
N THR A 163 4.76 2.93 -16.23
CA THR A 163 3.51 2.25 -16.51
C THR A 163 2.92 2.65 -17.85
N LEU A 164 2.14 1.76 -18.47
CA LEU A 164 1.53 2.03 -19.76
C LEU A 164 0.36 2.99 -19.62
N ARG A 165 0.33 4.03 -20.45
CA ARG A 165 -0.82 4.94 -20.62
C ARG A 165 -1.70 4.57 -21.80
N ALA A 166 -1.10 3.95 -22.81
CA ALA A 166 -1.78 3.49 -24.01
C ALA A 166 -0.96 2.41 -24.73
N ARG A 167 -1.70 1.52 -25.41
CA ARG A 167 -1.20 0.56 -26.38
C ARG A 167 -2.06 0.71 -27.64
N THR A 168 -1.45 0.97 -28.78
CA THR A 168 -2.18 1.16 -30.04
C THR A 168 -1.49 0.42 -31.18
N VAL A 169 -2.28 -0.21 -32.06
CA VAL A 169 -1.75 -0.88 -33.26
C VAL A 169 -2.00 0.03 -34.45
N ASN A 170 -0.93 0.58 -35.03
CA ASN A 170 -0.98 1.45 -36.20
C ASN A 170 -0.24 0.76 -37.35
N GLN A 171 -0.93 0.50 -38.47
CA GLN A 171 -0.33 -0.14 -39.66
C GLN A 171 0.44 -1.44 -39.35
N ASN A 172 -0.08 -2.28 -38.45
CA ASN A 172 0.53 -3.52 -37.94
C ASN A 172 1.75 -3.33 -37.02
N GLU A 173 2.05 -2.11 -36.60
CA GLU A 173 3.06 -1.82 -35.58
C GLU A 173 2.38 -1.47 -34.25
N THR A 174 2.75 -2.20 -33.20
CA THR A 174 2.28 -1.89 -31.84
C THR A 174 3.12 -0.77 -31.24
N ASN A 175 2.44 0.28 -30.80
CA ASN A 175 3.01 1.48 -30.19
C ASN A 175 2.57 1.59 -28.73
N TYR A 176 3.50 1.94 -27.85
CA TYR A 176 3.27 2.05 -26.42
C TYR A 176 3.56 3.47 -25.96
N THR A 177 2.67 4.01 -25.12
CA THR A 177 2.92 5.26 -24.39
C THR A 177 3.24 4.90 -22.95
N VAL A 178 4.45 5.20 -22.50
CA VAL A 178 4.91 4.95 -21.13
C VAL A 178 4.91 6.25 -20.36
N ILE A 179 4.39 6.22 -19.14
CA ILE A 179 4.38 7.34 -18.19
C ILE A 179 4.98 6.90 -16.86
N MET A 180 5.29 7.86 -15.99
CA MET A 180 5.71 7.59 -14.63
C MET A 180 4.61 8.02 -13.66
N ARG A 181 4.42 7.22 -12.61
CA ARG A 181 3.52 7.52 -11.49
C ARG A 181 4.24 7.39 -10.13
N ASN A 182 5.56 7.48 -10.18
CA ASN A 182 6.45 7.52 -9.04
C ASN A 182 7.04 8.92 -8.92
N PHE A 183 7.00 9.49 -7.72
CA PHE A 183 7.33 10.89 -7.49
C PHE A 183 8.37 11.05 -6.39
N ASP A 184 9.24 12.02 -6.57
CA ASP A 184 10.18 12.43 -5.55
C ASP A 184 9.46 13.04 -4.32
N PRO A 185 9.67 12.52 -3.10
CA PRO A 185 9.04 13.01 -1.87
C PRO A 185 9.51 14.40 -1.41
N VAL A 186 10.47 15.01 -2.10
CA VAL A 186 11.04 16.33 -1.84
C VAL A 186 10.72 17.32 -2.95
N THR A 187 10.99 16.98 -4.22
CA THR A 187 10.77 17.90 -5.35
C THR A 187 9.41 17.75 -6.01
N TRP A 188 8.73 16.62 -5.79
CA TRP A 188 7.48 16.26 -6.43
C TRP A 188 7.59 16.11 -7.96
N GLU A 189 8.79 15.88 -8.47
CA GLU A 189 9.00 15.55 -9.87
C GLU A 189 8.88 14.03 -10.08
N PRO A 190 8.45 13.56 -11.27
CA PRO A 190 8.50 12.15 -11.60
C PRO A 190 9.92 11.60 -11.45
N SER A 191 10.06 10.47 -10.75
CA SER A 191 11.35 9.88 -10.41
C SER A 191 11.48 8.45 -10.91
N LYS A 192 12.70 8.10 -11.31
CA LYS A 192 13.10 6.75 -11.70
C LYS A 192 13.73 5.95 -10.54
N TYR A 193 13.83 6.57 -9.37
CA TYR A 193 14.45 5.96 -8.21
C TYR A 193 13.37 5.39 -7.29
N VAL A 194 13.68 4.27 -6.64
CA VAL A 194 12.93 3.78 -5.49
C VAL A 194 13.93 3.31 -4.45
N ASN A 195 13.87 3.89 -3.26
CA ASN A 195 14.78 3.71 -2.14
C ASN A 195 16.27 3.76 -2.55
N GLY A 196 16.61 4.62 -3.51
CA GLY A 196 17.98 4.79 -4.00
C GLY A 196 18.42 3.82 -5.10
N VAL A 197 17.55 2.90 -5.53
CA VAL A 197 17.75 2.04 -6.69
C VAL A 197 17.22 2.73 -7.93
N LEU A 198 18.01 2.78 -9.00
CA LEU A 198 17.60 3.33 -10.29
C LEU A 198 16.92 2.26 -11.14
N TYR A 199 15.72 2.56 -11.62
CA TYR A 199 14.95 1.70 -12.51
C TYR A 199 14.92 2.23 -13.95
N THR A 200 14.78 1.28 -14.88
CA THR A 200 14.34 1.47 -16.27
C THR A 200 13.22 0.45 -16.55
N TYR A 201 12.67 0.43 -17.76
CA TYR A 201 11.61 -0.52 -18.12
C TYR A 201 11.95 -1.32 -19.38
N VAL A 202 11.29 -2.46 -19.52
CA VAL A 202 11.14 -3.22 -20.77
C VAL A 202 9.65 -3.40 -21.06
N ILE A 203 9.26 -3.34 -22.32
CA ILE A 203 7.87 -3.63 -22.71
C ILE A 203 7.73 -5.13 -22.93
N GLU A 204 6.77 -5.74 -22.25
CA GLU A 204 6.40 -7.14 -22.46
C GLU A 204 4.96 -7.24 -22.94
N GLU A 205 4.76 -7.88 -24.09
CA GLU A 205 3.43 -8.34 -24.53
C GLU A 205 3.12 -9.62 -23.78
N LEU A 206 2.03 -9.61 -23.03
CA LEU A 206 1.68 -10.69 -22.13
C LEU A 206 0.86 -11.75 -22.92
N PRO A 207 1.35 -12.99 -23.01
CA PRO A 207 0.64 -14.06 -23.71
C PRO A 207 -0.55 -14.59 -22.88
N ASP A 208 -1.32 -15.54 -23.41
CA ASP A 208 -2.34 -16.30 -22.66
C ASP A 208 -1.79 -16.78 -21.29
N PRO A 209 -2.54 -16.66 -20.17
CA PRO A 209 -3.97 -16.35 -20.04
C PRO A 209 -4.35 -14.86 -20.05
N TRP A 210 -3.40 -13.94 -20.27
CA TRP A 210 -3.71 -12.51 -20.33
C TRP A 210 -4.67 -12.20 -21.48
N PRO A 211 -5.61 -11.23 -21.32
CA PRO A 211 -6.45 -10.78 -22.43
C PRO A 211 -5.61 -10.47 -23.66
N SER A 212 -6.04 -10.93 -24.83
CA SER A 212 -5.29 -10.76 -26.07
C SER A 212 -4.87 -9.31 -26.30
N GLY A 213 -3.57 -9.07 -26.41
CA GLY A 213 -3.01 -7.74 -26.58
C GLY A 213 -2.80 -6.97 -25.27
N SER A 214 -2.68 -7.68 -24.15
CA SER A 214 -2.20 -7.09 -22.90
C SER A 214 -0.70 -6.83 -22.96
N ALA A 215 -0.27 -5.72 -22.37
CA ALA A 215 1.15 -5.40 -22.25
C ALA A 215 1.45 -4.73 -20.91
N ASP A 216 2.72 -4.78 -20.52
CA ASP A 216 3.25 -4.13 -19.33
C ASP A 216 4.56 -3.41 -19.62
N ALA A 217 4.86 -2.37 -18.84
CA ALA A 217 6.16 -1.72 -18.81
C ALA A 217 6.92 -2.21 -17.57
N ILE A 218 7.46 -3.43 -17.64
CA ILE A 218 8.09 -4.11 -16.50
C ILE A 218 9.34 -3.35 -16.07
N GLU A 219 9.36 -2.95 -14.80
CA GLU A 219 10.51 -2.29 -14.21
C GLU A 219 11.66 -3.25 -13.91
N ILE A 220 12.85 -2.84 -14.32
CA ILE A 220 14.11 -3.52 -14.05
C ILE A 220 15.12 -2.52 -13.49
N ALA A 221 15.93 -2.94 -12.52
CA ALA A 221 17.02 -2.12 -12.04
C ALA A 221 18.08 -1.95 -13.13
N VAL A 222 18.62 -0.74 -13.23
CA VAL A 222 19.74 -0.43 -14.14
C VAL A 222 20.99 -1.17 -13.69
N ASP A 223 21.22 -1.26 -12.38
CA ASP A 223 22.24 -2.15 -11.82
C ASP A 223 21.58 -3.46 -11.38
N PRO A 224 21.85 -4.59 -12.06
CA PRO A 224 21.23 -5.88 -11.75
C PRO A 224 21.68 -6.49 -10.41
N LEU A 225 22.67 -5.90 -9.73
CA LEU A 225 23.15 -6.35 -8.42
C LEU A 225 22.52 -5.58 -7.25
N GLU A 226 21.74 -4.53 -7.52
CA GLU A 226 21.05 -3.77 -6.47
C GLU A 226 19.92 -4.59 -5.84
N ASP A 227 19.69 -4.36 -4.55
CA ASP A 227 18.55 -4.95 -3.86
C ASP A 227 17.28 -4.18 -4.22
N THR A 228 16.41 -4.81 -4.99
CA THR A 228 15.25 -4.21 -5.65
C THR A 228 13.95 -4.53 -4.91
N TYR A 229 12.89 -3.77 -5.18
CA TYR A 229 11.55 -3.99 -4.63
C TYR A 229 11.57 -3.93 -3.09
N THR A 230 12.06 -2.81 -2.58
CA THR A 230 12.36 -2.62 -1.16
C THR A 230 11.28 -1.82 -0.43
N SER A 231 10.37 -1.15 -1.15
CA SER A 231 9.22 -0.48 -0.53
C SER A 231 8.36 -1.49 0.21
N VAL A 232 7.82 -1.08 1.36
CA VAL A 232 6.96 -1.96 2.15
C VAL A 232 5.62 -2.16 1.45
N VAL A 233 5.04 -1.09 0.90
CA VAL A 233 3.75 -1.17 0.19
C VAL A 233 3.82 -2.06 -1.06
N GLY A 234 4.99 -2.12 -1.72
CA GLY A 234 5.26 -3.01 -2.84
C GLY A 234 5.01 -4.49 -2.52
N GLY A 235 5.22 -4.91 -1.27
CA GLY A 235 5.01 -6.29 -0.84
C GLY A 235 3.58 -6.84 -1.04
N VAL A 236 2.60 -5.96 -1.21
CA VAL A 236 1.19 -6.34 -1.44
C VAL A 236 0.54 -5.65 -2.65
N ASP A 237 1.19 -4.67 -3.25
CA ASP A 237 0.69 -3.92 -4.43
C ASP A 237 1.59 -4.08 -5.67
N GLY A 238 2.76 -4.68 -5.46
CA GLY A 238 3.71 -5.03 -6.49
C GLY A 238 3.22 -6.15 -7.40
N PHE A 239 3.88 -6.22 -8.54
CA PHE A 239 3.66 -7.21 -9.58
C PHE A 239 5.00 -7.87 -9.95
N TRP A 240 4.98 -9.07 -10.53
CA TRP A 240 6.16 -9.89 -10.87
C TRP A 240 7.09 -10.26 -9.71
N ARG A 241 7.91 -9.31 -9.25
CA ARG A 241 8.95 -9.49 -8.23
C ARG A 241 8.74 -8.60 -7.01
N GLY A 242 7.69 -7.76 -7.02
CA GLY A 242 7.42 -6.78 -5.97
C GLY A 242 6.82 -7.34 -4.67
N ARG A 243 6.22 -8.55 -4.70
CA ARG A 243 5.52 -9.14 -3.55
C ARG A 243 6.48 -9.83 -2.57
N PHE A 244 6.05 -9.92 -1.31
CA PHE A 244 6.82 -10.62 -0.28
C PHE A 244 6.94 -12.11 -0.59
N ARG A 245 8.17 -12.62 -0.49
CA ARG A 245 8.47 -14.05 -0.70
C ARG A 245 8.51 -14.82 0.60
N TYR A 246 8.67 -16.13 0.48
CA TYR A 246 8.76 -17.03 1.63
C TYR A 246 9.90 -16.67 2.57
N GLY A 247 9.58 -16.48 3.85
CA GLY A 247 10.52 -16.10 4.90
C GLY A 247 10.93 -14.64 4.87
N GLU A 248 10.46 -13.83 3.92
CA GLU A 248 10.70 -12.39 3.93
C GLU A 248 9.80 -11.70 4.96
N PHE A 249 10.37 -10.73 5.66
CA PHE A 249 9.64 -9.85 6.57
C PHE A 249 10.28 -8.46 6.61
N VAL A 250 9.50 -7.46 7.00
CA VAL A 250 9.96 -6.08 7.19
C VAL A 250 9.96 -5.70 8.66
N THR A 251 10.86 -4.78 9.02
CA THR A 251 11.05 -4.30 10.41
C THR A 251 10.54 -2.88 10.65
N GLY A 252 10.17 -2.16 9.58
CA GLY A 252 9.73 -0.77 9.62
C GLY A 252 9.41 -0.26 8.22
N LEU A 253 9.11 1.03 8.09
CA LEU A 253 8.94 1.71 6.80
C LEU A 253 10.27 2.00 6.13
N THR A 254 10.29 2.02 4.79
CA THR A 254 11.41 2.62 4.08
C THR A 254 11.23 4.14 3.97
N ARG A 255 12.30 4.80 3.50
CA ARG A 255 12.32 6.24 3.26
C ARG A 255 11.20 6.70 2.33
N ASP A 256 10.96 5.98 1.24
CA ASP A 256 9.96 6.36 0.27
C ASP A 256 8.52 6.12 0.77
N ASP A 257 8.27 5.03 1.52
CA ASP A 257 6.98 4.84 2.21
C ASP A 257 6.67 6.02 3.14
N ALA A 258 7.66 6.42 3.96
CA ALA A 258 7.53 7.57 4.85
C ALA A 258 7.36 8.90 4.09
N GLY A 259 8.05 9.05 2.96
CA GLY A 259 7.94 10.22 2.09
C GLY A 259 6.56 10.38 1.47
N GLY A 260 5.95 9.28 1.02
CA GLY A 260 4.58 9.29 0.53
C GLY A 260 3.58 9.64 1.63
N LEU A 261 3.71 9.08 2.83
CA LEU A 261 2.87 9.47 3.97
C LEU A 261 3.04 10.95 4.33
N ARG A 262 4.28 11.47 4.28
CA ARG A 262 4.54 12.90 4.51
C ARG A 262 3.86 13.78 3.48
N TYR A 263 3.88 13.38 2.21
CA TYR A 263 3.17 14.10 1.15
C TYR A 263 1.66 14.13 1.40
N ILE A 264 1.05 12.96 1.62
CA ILE A 264 -0.40 12.81 1.79
C ILE A 264 -0.91 13.55 3.03
N TYR A 265 -0.22 13.39 4.16
CA TYR A 265 -0.70 13.85 5.47
C TYR A 265 -0.07 15.16 5.94
N SER A 266 0.72 15.84 5.10
CA SER A 266 1.27 17.15 5.44
C SER A 266 0.16 18.15 5.75
N PRO A 267 0.29 18.96 6.83
CA PRO A 267 -0.62 20.07 7.10
C PRO A 267 -0.66 21.14 6.01
N SER A 268 0.35 21.17 5.12
CA SER A 268 0.37 22.06 3.95
C SER A 268 -0.36 21.48 2.74
N ASN A 269 -0.68 20.19 2.75
CA ASN A 269 -1.43 19.55 1.67
C ASN A 269 -2.94 19.72 1.91
N LEU A 270 -3.55 20.62 1.14
CA LEU A 270 -4.93 21.08 1.29
C LEU A 270 -5.83 20.49 0.21
N ASN A 271 -6.82 19.68 0.62
CA ASN A 271 -7.80 19.07 -0.29
C ASN A 271 -9.22 19.48 0.09
N ILE A 272 -10.08 19.62 -0.91
CA ILE A 272 -11.52 19.79 -0.68
C ILE A 272 -12.10 18.44 -0.30
N GLU A 273 -12.66 18.37 0.89
CA GLU A 273 -13.09 17.11 1.49
C GLU A 273 -14.45 17.28 2.17
N THR A 274 -15.16 16.18 2.32
CA THR A 274 -16.34 16.09 3.18
C THR A 274 -15.94 15.75 4.60
N ALA A 275 -16.76 16.12 5.60
CA ALA A 275 -16.57 15.62 6.94
C ALA A 275 -16.80 14.10 6.94
N PRO A 276 -16.13 13.32 7.81
CA PRO A 276 -16.26 11.87 7.79
C PRO A 276 -17.72 11.41 7.94
N THR A 277 -18.04 10.24 7.38
CA THR A 277 -19.36 9.64 7.55
C THR A 277 -19.72 9.53 9.04
N ASN A 278 -20.97 9.83 9.38
CA ASN A 278 -21.49 9.90 10.76
C ASN A 278 -20.83 10.96 11.66
N ALA A 279 -20.14 11.95 11.09
CA ALA A 279 -19.67 13.12 11.81
C ALA A 279 -20.86 14.03 12.18
N MET A 280 -20.90 14.43 13.45
CA MET A 280 -21.83 15.40 14.01
C MET A 280 -21.09 16.38 14.91
N LEU A 281 -21.77 17.46 15.32
CA LEU A 281 -21.18 18.43 16.23
C LEU A 281 -20.82 17.76 17.57
N GLY A 282 -19.56 17.86 17.98
CA GLY A 282 -19.02 17.15 19.15
C GLY A 282 -19.43 17.71 20.51
N TYR A 283 -19.94 18.95 20.55
CA TYR A 283 -20.47 19.59 21.75
C TYR A 283 -21.92 20.01 21.52
N ILE A 284 -22.85 19.31 22.17
CA ILE A 284 -24.24 19.77 22.30
C ILE A 284 -24.36 20.35 23.70
N SER A 285 -24.38 21.69 23.82
CA SER A 285 -24.69 22.31 25.10
C SER A 285 -26.18 22.06 25.42
N PRO A 286 -26.54 21.60 26.63
CA PRO A 286 -27.94 21.53 27.06
C PRO A 286 -28.64 22.90 27.06
N TRP A 287 -27.87 23.99 26.97
CA TRP A 287 -28.33 25.38 26.97
C TRP A 287 -28.29 26.04 25.59
N THR A 288 -28.16 25.26 24.51
CA THR A 288 -28.19 25.82 23.15
C THR A 288 -29.58 26.41 22.90
N PRO A 289 -29.73 27.71 22.58
CA PRO A 289 -31.05 28.34 22.43
C PRO A 289 -31.83 27.69 21.29
N VAL A 290 -32.97 27.07 21.60
CA VAL A 290 -33.97 26.68 20.60
C VAL A 290 -34.70 27.95 20.19
N TYR A 291 -34.46 28.44 18.98
CA TYR A 291 -35.16 29.62 18.46
C TYR A 291 -36.67 29.31 18.32
N PRO A 292 -37.57 30.20 18.78
CA PRO A 292 -39.01 29.99 18.63
C PRO A 292 -39.39 30.16 17.16
N GLY A 293 -39.56 29.04 16.45
CA GLY A 293 -39.92 29.04 15.03
C GLY A 293 -40.00 27.66 14.38
N GLY A 294 -39.84 26.57 15.13
CA GLY A 294 -39.88 25.22 14.55
C GLY A 294 -38.71 24.90 13.62
N GLN A 295 -37.62 25.67 13.66
CA GLN A 295 -36.37 25.29 12.99
C GLN A 295 -35.73 24.14 13.78
N THR A 296 -35.74 22.96 13.17
CA THR A 296 -34.96 21.79 13.56
C THR A 296 -33.52 22.22 13.87
N ASN A 297 -33.00 21.87 15.05
CA ASN A 297 -31.64 22.21 15.48
C ASN A 297 -30.64 22.08 14.32
N THR A 298 -30.09 23.19 13.82
CA THR A 298 -29.02 23.16 12.82
C THR A 298 -27.70 22.87 13.53
N ASN A 299 -27.59 21.67 14.11
CA ASN A 299 -26.35 21.04 14.58
C ASN A 299 -25.46 20.65 13.37
N ALA A 300 -25.32 21.57 12.42
CA ALA A 300 -24.66 21.33 11.15
C ALA A 300 -23.19 21.68 11.29
N ILE A 301 -22.34 20.67 11.17
CA ILE A 301 -20.91 20.87 10.96
C ILE A 301 -20.67 21.45 9.57
N VAL A 302 -19.55 22.14 9.38
CA VAL A 302 -19.05 22.46 8.05
C VAL A 302 -18.65 21.15 7.38
N ASN A 303 -19.53 20.63 6.53
CA ASN A 303 -19.33 19.34 5.89
C ASN A 303 -18.27 19.44 4.79
N ILE A 304 -18.49 20.30 3.79
CA ILE A 304 -17.56 20.47 2.66
C ILE A 304 -16.66 21.67 2.93
N ALA A 305 -15.34 21.45 2.98
CA ALA A 305 -14.37 22.51 3.12
C ALA A 305 -12.98 22.08 2.68
N LEU A 306 -12.08 23.07 2.53
CA LEU A 306 -10.66 22.84 2.29
C LEU A 306 -10.01 22.40 3.60
N ARG A 307 -9.44 21.19 3.65
CA ARG A 307 -8.86 20.58 4.84
C ARG A 307 -7.38 20.25 4.64
N PRO A 308 -6.53 20.52 5.64
CA PRO A 308 -5.13 20.09 5.63
C PRO A 308 -5.01 18.60 5.91
N GLY A 309 -3.88 18.01 5.54
CA GLY A 309 -3.50 16.69 6.05
C GLY A 309 -3.43 16.70 7.58
N VAL A 310 -3.75 15.56 8.20
CA VAL A 310 -3.95 15.48 9.65
C VAL A 310 -2.66 15.44 10.48
N ASP A 311 -1.50 15.63 9.85
CA ASP A 311 -0.14 15.60 10.41
C ASP A 311 0.31 14.26 10.98
N LYS A 312 -0.57 13.56 11.71
CA LYS A 312 -0.31 12.25 12.29
C LYS A 312 -1.57 11.43 12.28
N ILE A 313 -1.49 10.22 11.77
CA ILE A 313 -2.49 9.18 11.96
C ILE A 313 -2.17 8.41 13.25
N GLU A 314 -3.21 8.08 14.00
CA GLU A 314 -3.13 7.25 15.21
C GLU A 314 -4.11 6.09 15.08
N PHE A 315 -3.59 4.88 15.17
CA PHE A 315 -4.37 3.67 15.14
C PHE A 315 -4.71 3.20 16.55
N LYS A 316 -5.97 2.85 16.78
CA LYS A 316 -6.46 2.26 18.03
C LYS A 316 -7.15 0.94 17.75
N VAL A 317 -6.96 -0.05 18.61
CA VAL A 317 -7.75 -1.29 18.52
C VAL A 317 -9.18 -0.99 18.95
N ALA A 318 -10.12 -1.45 18.15
CA ALA A 318 -11.54 -1.51 18.44
C ALA A 318 -11.81 -2.34 19.69
N GLU A 319 -12.71 -1.86 20.56
CA GLU A 319 -13.19 -2.65 21.69
C GLU A 319 -14.31 -3.59 21.25
N TYR A 320 -14.35 -4.78 21.85
CA TYR A 320 -15.34 -5.81 21.59
C TYR A 320 -16.03 -6.25 22.87
N ASP A 321 -17.31 -6.55 22.77
CA ASP A 321 -18.07 -7.18 23.85
C ASP A 321 -17.48 -8.57 24.12
N LYS A 322 -17.01 -8.79 25.35
CA LYS A 322 -16.32 -10.03 25.75
C LYS A 322 -17.23 -11.26 25.76
N THR A 323 -18.55 -11.08 25.76
CA THR A 323 -19.55 -12.14 25.86
C THR A 323 -20.03 -12.58 24.47
N TYR A 324 -20.26 -11.62 23.58
CA TYR A 324 -20.90 -11.85 22.29
C TYR A 324 -20.00 -11.54 21.08
N GLY A 325 -18.82 -10.95 21.30
CA GLY A 325 -17.85 -10.65 20.25
C GLY A 325 -18.26 -9.54 19.28
N TYR A 326 -19.32 -8.78 19.58
CA TYR A 326 -19.74 -7.64 18.78
C TYR A 326 -18.86 -6.42 19.05
N PHE A 327 -18.63 -5.61 18.00
CA PHE A 327 -17.95 -4.33 18.14
C PHE A 327 -18.75 -3.40 19.06
N ILE A 328 -18.06 -2.79 20.03
CA ILE A 328 -18.66 -1.78 20.90
C ILE A 328 -18.63 -0.45 20.15
N THR A 329 -19.79 0.19 20.02
CA THR A 329 -19.91 1.51 19.40
C THR A 329 -18.97 2.50 20.08
N VAL A 330 -18.11 3.15 19.28
CA VAL A 330 -17.18 4.18 19.75
C VAL A 330 -17.63 5.53 19.25
N THR A 331 -17.72 6.51 20.15
CA THR A 331 -17.82 7.92 19.77
C THR A 331 -16.44 8.55 19.84
N ASN A 332 -15.85 8.82 18.68
CA ASN A 332 -14.56 9.50 18.59
C ASN A 332 -14.76 11.01 18.46
N THR A 333 -14.36 11.78 19.47
CA THR A 333 -14.43 13.24 19.46
C THR A 333 -13.07 13.86 19.18
N TYR A 334 -13.01 14.81 18.25
CA TYR A 334 -11.78 15.49 17.87
C TYR A 334 -12.06 16.88 17.26
N GLU A 335 -11.01 17.69 17.15
CA GLU A 335 -11.07 18.98 16.45
C GLU A 335 -10.79 18.77 14.96
N ASP A 336 -11.72 19.19 14.11
CA ASP A 336 -11.56 19.31 12.66
C ASP A 336 -11.08 20.71 12.31
N VAL A 337 -10.09 20.79 11.42
CA VAL A 337 -9.47 22.03 10.96
C VAL A 337 -9.86 22.23 9.51
N TYR A 338 -10.39 23.39 9.17
CA TYR A 338 -10.76 23.70 7.80
C TYR A 338 -10.49 25.16 7.45
N TYR A 339 -10.40 25.45 6.15
CA TYR A 339 -10.21 26.79 5.61
C TYR A 339 -11.43 27.23 4.81
N THR A 340 -11.88 28.45 5.05
CA THR A 340 -12.86 29.14 4.21
C THR A 340 -12.50 30.62 4.16
N ASN A 341 -12.67 31.26 2.99
CA ASN A 341 -12.30 32.66 2.77
C ASN A 341 -10.88 33.00 3.27
N ASN A 342 -9.91 32.15 2.92
CA ASN A 342 -8.49 32.29 3.28
C ASN A 342 -8.21 32.36 4.80
N THR A 343 -9.15 31.90 5.63
CA THR A 343 -9.05 31.92 7.09
C THR A 343 -9.18 30.52 7.65
N LYS A 344 -8.33 30.17 8.61
CA LYS A 344 -8.36 28.88 9.31
C LYS A 344 -9.43 28.90 10.41
N TYR A 345 -10.27 27.87 10.43
CA TYR A 345 -11.27 27.63 11.46
C TYR A 345 -11.10 26.24 12.06
N THR A 346 -11.72 26.05 13.22
CA THR A 346 -11.79 24.76 13.92
C THR A 346 -13.24 24.48 14.30
N GLN A 347 -13.62 23.20 14.27
CA GLN A 347 -14.91 22.74 14.80
C GLN A 347 -14.72 21.44 15.58
N GLY A 348 -15.41 21.31 16.71
CA GLY A 348 -15.44 20.05 17.46
C GLY A 348 -16.40 19.07 16.77
N ILE A 349 -15.90 17.90 16.38
CA ILE A 349 -16.68 16.84 15.74
C ILE A 349 -16.72 15.61 16.66
N ALA A 350 -17.88 14.96 16.73
CA ALA A 350 -18.05 13.59 17.20
C ALA A 350 -18.36 12.68 16.01
N ARG A 351 -17.63 11.57 15.88
CA ARG A 351 -17.89 10.52 14.89
C ARG A 351 -18.36 9.27 15.60
N ILE A 352 -19.55 8.79 15.26
CA ILE A 352 -20.08 7.53 15.81
C ILE A 352 -19.69 6.39 14.89
N LEU A 353 -18.86 5.48 15.40
CA LEU A 353 -18.46 4.26 14.72
C LEU A 353 -19.39 3.13 15.17
N LEU A 354 -20.08 2.51 14.20
CA LEU A 354 -20.87 1.29 14.42
C LEU A 354 -20.09 0.02 14.07
N GLN A 355 -18.90 0.19 13.46
CA GLN A 355 -17.94 -0.85 13.14
C GLN A 355 -16.54 -0.21 13.05
N PRO A 356 -15.45 -1.01 13.09
CA PRO A 356 -14.10 -0.50 12.90
C PRO A 356 -13.90 0.16 11.53
N ASP A 357 -12.95 1.10 11.45
CA ASP A 357 -12.55 1.74 10.19
C ASP A 357 -11.76 0.79 9.29
N ILE A 358 -10.95 -0.08 9.89
CA ILE A 358 -10.25 -1.16 9.20
C ILE A 358 -10.61 -2.46 9.90
N ILE A 359 -11.05 -3.46 9.13
CA ILE A 359 -11.41 -4.79 9.62
C ILE A 359 -10.38 -5.79 9.11
N ILE A 360 -9.73 -6.48 10.04
CA ILE A 360 -8.80 -7.58 9.78
C ILE A 360 -9.58 -8.89 9.91
N ALA A 361 -9.69 -9.65 8.82
CA ALA A 361 -10.52 -10.85 8.76
C ALA A 361 -9.76 -12.05 8.16
N ALA A 362 -10.36 -13.24 8.25
CA ALA A 362 -9.87 -14.44 7.58
C ALA A 362 -10.98 -15.16 6.82
N GLY A 363 -10.73 -15.54 5.56
CA GLY A 363 -11.76 -16.05 4.67
C GLY A 363 -11.25 -17.13 3.72
N ASP A 364 -12.17 -17.94 3.20
CA ASP A 364 -11.89 -18.61 1.94
C ASP A 364 -12.15 -17.57 0.85
N LEU A 365 -11.08 -17.14 0.19
CA LEU A 365 -11.13 -16.06 -0.79
C LEU A 365 -11.45 -16.58 -2.20
N GLY A 366 -11.64 -17.91 -2.34
CA GLY A 366 -11.87 -18.55 -3.61
C GLY A 366 -10.60 -18.68 -4.45
N LEU A 367 -10.80 -18.92 -5.74
CA LEU A 367 -9.76 -19.20 -6.71
C LEU A 367 -9.79 -18.15 -7.83
N SER A 368 -8.63 -17.89 -8.43
CA SER A 368 -8.47 -17.17 -9.70
C SER A 368 -7.73 -18.10 -10.66
N ASP A 369 -8.35 -18.48 -11.77
CA ASP A 369 -7.83 -19.51 -12.71
C ASP A 369 -7.37 -20.82 -12.05
N GLY A 370 -8.10 -21.25 -11.04
CA GLY A 370 -7.78 -22.47 -10.29
C GLY A 370 -6.68 -22.30 -9.24
N TYR A 371 -6.08 -21.11 -9.12
CA TYR A 371 -5.10 -20.79 -8.09
C TYR A 371 -5.77 -20.12 -6.87
N PRO A 372 -5.47 -20.56 -5.64
CA PRO A 372 -6.00 -19.92 -4.44
C PRO A 372 -5.62 -18.45 -4.27
N ILE A 373 -6.62 -17.63 -3.94
CA ILE A 373 -6.39 -16.26 -3.50
C ILE A 373 -5.93 -16.30 -2.04
N LEU A 374 -4.73 -15.79 -1.79
CA LEU A 374 -4.12 -15.83 -0.46
C LEU A 374 -4.45 -14.58 0.35
N PHE A 375 -4.57 -13.45 -0.31
CA PHE A 375 -4.71 -12.18 0.39
C PHE A 375 -5.58 -11.22 -0.42
N GLN A 376 -6.53 -10.58 0.23
CA GLN A 376 -7.44 -9.64 -0.40
C GLN A 376 -7.62 -8.39 0.45
N ARG A 377 -7.71 -7.25 -0.25
CA ARG A 377 -8.07 -5.96 0.34
C ARG A 377 -9.36 -5.46 -0.30
N SER A 378 -10.10 -4.60 0.40
CA SER A 378 -11.16 -3.79 -0.18
C SER A 378 -11.02 -2.37 0.37
N ILE A 379 -10.83 -1.42 -0.53
CA ILE A 379 -10.70 0.00 -0.22
C ILE A 379 -11.74 0.74 -1.07
N LEU A 380 -12.58 1.54 -0.42
CA LEU A 380 -13.52 2.41 -1.11
C LEU A 380 -12.92 3.81 -1.23
N PHE A 381 -12.76 4.26 -2.47
CA PHE A 381 -12.29 5.60 -2.81
C PHE A 381 -13.47 6.49 -3.19
N GLN A 382 -13.63 7.61 -2.47
CA GLN A 382 -14.60 8.64 -2.81
C GLN A 382 -13.88 9.82 -3.47
N ASN A 383 -14.07 9.98 -4.77
CA ASN A 383 -13.52 11.10 -5.53
C ASN A 383 -14.26 12.40 -5.17
N ASN A 384 -13.52 13.45 -4.82
CA ASN A 384 -14.05 14.74 -4.41
C ASN A 384 -13.82 15.86 -5.43
N THR A 385 -13.24 15.59 -6.60
CA THR A 385 -12.94 16.63 -7.60
C THR A 385 -14.18 17.42 -7.99
N GLN A 386 -15.36 16.78 -8.05
CA GLN A 386 -16.65 17.44 -8.34
C GLN A 386 -17.09 18.46 -7.28
N LEU A 387 -16.56 18.38 -6.06
CA LEU A 387 -16.92 19.30 -4.97
C LEU A 387 -16.27 20.68 -5.14
N TYR A 388 -15.16 20.77 -5.89
CA TYR A 388 -14.40 22.00 -6.05
C TYR A 388 -14.69 22.75 -7.36
N SER A 389 -15.00 22.05 -8.46
CA SER A 389 -15.23 22.68 -9.77
C SER A 389 -15.88 21.74 -10.80
N TYR A 390 -16.04 22.24 -12.03
CA TYR A 390 -16.12 21.41 -13.23
C TYR A 390 -15.00 20.36 -13.18
N LEU A 391 -15.34 19.08 -13.36
CA LEU A 391 -14.39 17.98 -13.57
C LEU A 391 -13.78 18.13 -14.97
N PRO A 392 -12.50 18.51 -15.09
CA PRO A 392 -11.82 18.35 -16.36
C PRO A 392 -11.76 16.85 -16.71
N PRO A 393 -11.91 16.48 -17.99
CA PRO A 393 -11.72 15.09 -18.41
C PRO A 393 -10.36 14.56 -17.96
N GLY A 394 -10.35 13.36 -17.37
CA GLY A 394 -9.12 12.68 -16.96
C GLY A 394 -8.56 13.07 -15.60
N VAL A 395 -9.29 13.87 -14.79
CA VAL A 395 -8.95 14.09 -13.38
C VAL A 395 -9.55 12.98 -12.52
N ASN A 396 -8.71 12.34 -11.71
CA ASN A 396 -9.06 11.17 -10.94
C ASN A 396 -8.92 11.37 -9.41
N GLY A 397 -8.78 12.62 -8.96
CA GLY A 397 -8.71 13.01 -7.54
C GLY A 397 -8.56 14.52 -7.36
N PRO A 398 -8.33 15.01 -6.13
CA PRO A 398 -8.11 14.25 -4.91
C PRO A 398 -9.42 13.68 -4.33
N GLY A 399 -9.29 12.80 -3.34
CA GLY A 399 -10.44 12.17 -2.69
C GLY A 399 -10.18 11.65 -1.29
N GLN A 400 -11.16 10.91 -0.76
CA GLN A 400 -11.13 10.35 0.58
C GLN A 400 -11.20 8.83 0.55
N ILE A 401 -10.51 8.20 1.49
CA ILE A 401 -10.68 6.76 1.79
C ILE A 401 -11.86 6.63 2.74
N VAL A 402 -12.83 5.79 2.37
CA VAL A 402 -14.09 5.64 3.11
C VAL A 402 -14.08 4.32 3.91
N PRO A 403 -14.34 4.35 5.23
CA PRO A 403 -14.46 3.15 6.03
C PRO A 403 -15.76 2.36 5.72
N PRO A 404 -15.78 1.03 5.92
CA PRO A 404 -14.67 0.21 6.40
C PRO A 404 -13.74 -0.20 5.25
N VAL A 405 -12.44 -0.20 5.51
CA VAL A 405 -11.47 -0.96 4.71
C VAL A 405 -11.42 -2.39 5.25
N THR A 406 -11.40 -3.40 4.38
CA THR A 406 -11.23 -4.80 4.81
C THR A 406 -9.91 -5.35 4.33
N ILE A 407 -9.18 -6.02 5.22
CA ILE A 407 -7.97 -6.77 4.92
C ILE A 407 -8.24 -8.22 5.32
N VAL A 408 -8.25 -9.12 4.34
CA VAL A 408 -8.67 -10.51 4.53
C VAL A 408 -7.52 -11.45 4.16
N PHE A 409 -7.10 -12.25 5.13
CA PHE A 409 -6.11 -13.31 4.95
C PHE A 409 -6.80 -14.63 4.63
N SER A 410 -6.25 -15.39 3.69
CA SER A 410 -6.82 -16.69 3.34
C SER A 410 -6.70 -17.67 4.49
N LYS A 411 -7.79 -18.39 4.75
CA LYS A 411 -7.88 -19.49 5.72
C LYS A 411 -7.91 -20.87 5.05
N LEU A 412 -7.59 -20.95 3.75
CA LEU A 412 -7.63 -22.19 2.97
C LEU A 412 -6.68 -23.26 3.54
N GLY A 413 -5.57 -22.84 4.16
CA GLY A 413 -4.53 -23.72 4.65
C GLY A 413 -3.59 -24.19 3.53
N PRO A 414 -2.76 -25.22 3.79
CA PRO A 414 -1.83 -25.72 2.79
C PRO A 414 -2.60 -26.41 1.66
N TYR A 415 -2.19 -26.18 0.42
CA TYR A 415 -2.80 -26.76 -0.75
C TYR A 415 -1.76 -27.33 -1.71
N TYR A 416 -2.19 -28.28 -2.54
CA TYR A 416 -1.38 -28.92 -3.57
C TYR A 416 -1.89 -28.51 -4.95
N MET A 417 -0.98 -28.16 -5.86
CA MET A 417 -1.32 -27.81 -7.23
C MET A 417 -0.89 -28.91 -8.19
N ASN A 418 -1.87 -29.48 -8.90
CA ASN A 418 -1.66 -30.47 -9.95
C ASN A 418 -2.05 -29.85 -11.29
N THR A 419 -1.08 -29.71 -12.19
CA THR A 419 -1.27 -29.04 -13.49
C THR A 419 -1.44 -30.02 -14.66
N ALA A 420 -1.45 -31.33 -14.38
CA ALA A 420 -1.73 -32.37 -15.37
C ALA A 420 -2.50 -33.54 -14.76
N PRO A 421 -3.25 -34.32 -15.58
CA PRO A 421 -3.93 -35.52 -15.12
C PRO A 421 -2.96 -36.56 -14.53
N TYR A 422 -3.47 -37.40 -13.63
CA TYR A 422 -2.76 -38.51 -12.98
C TYR A 422 -1.61 -38.13 -12.05
N TRP A 423 -1.43 -36.84 -11.74
CA TRP A 423 -0.53 -36.41 -10.69
C TRP A 423 -1.13 -36.72 -9.32
N ASP A 424 -0.27 -37.06 -8.37
CA ASP A 424 -0.61 -37.33 -6.98
C ASP A 424 0.18 -36.42 -6.02
N GLU A 425 0.04 -36.65 -4.71
CA GLU A 425 0.75 -35.87 -3.69
C GLU A 425 2.28 -35.95 -3.84
N ALA A 426 2.82 -37.07 -4.34
CA ALA A 426 4.26 -37.25 -4.51
C ALA A 426 4.79 -36.56 -5.78
N THR A 427 3.94 -36.32 -6.78
CA THR A 427 4.31 -35.68 -8.05
C THR A 427 3.71 -34.28 -8.23
N VAL A 428 3.28 -33.63 -7.15
CA VAL A 428 2.63 -32.32 -7.18
C VAL A 428 3.51 -31.24 -7.83
N SER A 429 2.90 -30.31 -8.57
CA SER A 429 3.61 -29.18 -9.22
C SER A 429 4.21 -28.22 -8.21
N ALA A 430 3.39 -27.89 -7.22
CA ALA A 430 3.74 -26.94 -6.19
C ALA A 430 2.88 -27.18 -4.95
N VAL A 431 3.45 -26.83 -3.81
CA VAL A 431 2.72 -26.76 -2.53
C VAL A 431 2.59 -25.31 -2.18
N GLY A 432 1.36 -24.89 -1.89
CA GLY A 432 1.03 -23.54 -1.48
C GLY A 432 1.70 -23.12 -0.18
N PRO A 433 1.85 -21.81 0.05
CA PRO A 433 2.42 -21.29 1.27
C PRO A 433 1.49 -21.45 2.46
N LEU A 434 2.07 -21.24 3.64
CA LEU A 434 1.34 -21.04 4.88
C LEU A 434 1.59 -19.64 5.42
N TRP A 435 0.66 -19.16 6.25
CA TRP A 435 0.91 -17.97 7.04
C TRP A 435 1.81 -18.30 8.22
N GLY A 436 2.73 -17.38 8.51
CA GLY A 436 3.54 -17.42 9.70
C GLY A 436 3.70 -16.05 10.34
N TYR A 437 4.37 -16.04 11.48
CA TYR A 437 4.81 -14.83 12.15
C TYR A 437 6.21 -15.07 12.72
N PHE A 438 7.15 -14.23 12.30
CA PHE A 438 8.56 -14.36 12.64
C PHE A 438 9.27 -13.00 12.61
N ASP A 439 10.47 -12.96 13.15
CA ASP A 439 11.29 -11.76 13.25
C ASP A 439 12.78 -12.10 13.04
N ALA A 440 13.64 -11.12 13.32
CA ALA A 440 15.10 -11.26 13.23
C ALA A 440 15.72 -12.00 14.43
N SER A 441 14.91 -12.49 15.37
CA SER A 441 15.41 -13.25 16.52
C SER A 441 15.69 -14.70 16.17
N THR A 442 16.24 -15.45 17.12
CA THR A 442 16.43 -16.90 17.01
C THR A 442 15.20 -17.69 17.47
N ASN A 443 14.09 -17.03 17.77
CA ASN A 443 12.85 -17.70 18.17
C ASN A 443 12.28 -18.52 17.01
N GLU A 444 11.56 -19.58 17.34
CA GLU A 444 10.89 -20.40 16.34
C GLU A 444 9.78 -19.61 15.65
N PRO A 445 9.67 -19.68 14.29
CA PRO A 445 8.54 -19.11 13.58
C PRO A 445 7.21 -19.68 14.10
N VAL A 446 6.24 -18.80 14.32
CA VAL A 446 4.86 -19.22 14.57
C VAL A 446 4.23 -19.58 13.22
N VAL A 447 3.52 -20.71 13.17
CA VAL A 447 2.80 -21.20 11.98
C VAL A 447 1.31 -21.15 12.24
N PHE A 448 0.53 -20.79 11.22
CA PHE A 448 -0.93 -20.76 11.29
C PHE A 448 -1.56 -21.81 10.35
N PRO A 449 -2.76 -22.36 10.66
CA PRO A 449 -3.66 -21.99 11.75
C PRO A 449 -3.17 -22.37 13.16
N ASN A 450 -3.78 -21.73 14.16
CA ASN A 450 -3.55 -22.03 15.57
C ASN A 450 -3.82 -23.53 15.85
N GLY A 451 -2.77 -24.26 16.24
CA GLY A 451 -2.83 -25.72 16.49
C GLY A 451 -1.92 -26.57 15.61
N ILE A 452 -1.28 -26.00 14.58
CA ILE A 452 -0.19 -26.66 13.85
C ILE A 452 1.14 -26.25 14.47
N SER A 453 1.97 -27.23 14.88
CA SER A 453 3.32 -26.92 15.35
C SER A 453 4.31 -26.80 14.19
N LEU A 454 5.37 -26.01 14.39
CA LEU A 454 6.48 -25.91 13.43
C LEU A 454 7.06 -27.29 13.09
N ARG A 455 7.15 -28.17 14.09
CA ARG A 455 7.64 -29.54 13.94
C ARG A 455 6.72 -30.41 13.07
N ASP A 456 5.41 -30.21 13.14
CA ASP A 456 4.46 -30.91 12.27
C ASP A 456 4.65 -30.48 10.81
N LEU A 457 4.99 -29.21 10.59
CA LEU A 457 5.30 -28.70 9.26
C LEU A 457 6.65 -29.22 8.75
N GLU A 458 7.67 -29.26 9.60
CA GLU A 458 8.98 -29.83 9.26
C GLU A 458 8.87 -31.31 8.84
N ARG A 459 8.08 -32.12 9.55
CA ARG A 459 7.79 -33.51 9.14
C ARG A 459 7.18 -33.60 7.75
N ARG A 460 6.26 -32.69 7.43
CA ARG A 460 5.54 -32.68 6.14
C ARG A 460 6.42 -32.20 4.99
N VAL A 461 7.24 -31.16 5.22
CA VAL A 461 8.04 -30.51 4.18
C VAL A 461 9.41 -31.17 4.00
N LEU A 462 10.03 -31.62 5.10
CA LEU A 462 11.41 -32.12 5.12
C LEU A 462 11.51 -33.64 5.34
N GLY A 463 10.40 -34.32 5.64
CA GLY A 463 10.38 -35.77 5.85
C GLY A 463 11.16 -36.25 7.08
N GLN A 464 11.37 -35.37 8.07
CA GLN A 464 12.16 -35.63 9.30
C GLN A 464 11.29 -35.81 10.54
#